data_AF-A0AAV4JXD8-F1
#
_entry.id   AF-A0AAV4JXD8-F1
#
_cell.length_a   1.000
_cell.length_b   1.000
_cell.length_c   1.000
_cell.angle_alpha   90.00
_cell.angle_beta   90.00
_cell.angle_gamma   90.00
#
_symmetry.space_group_name_H-M   'P 1'
#
loop_
_entity.id
_entity.type
_entity.pdbx_description
1 polymer ?
#
loop_
_entity_poly.entity_id
_entity_poly.type
_entity_poly.pdbx_seq_one_letter_code
_entity_poly.pdbx_strand_id
1 'polypeptide(L)'
;MDTSDDERLILLFILKKRKQRRKKKRSIWCREHFVLRATCGEYIRTFRSLLDNRDEALFFNYTRMTYDTYKELLALVLPLLQPVGAIGGNPLQAKKS
;
A
#
# COMPACT_ATOMS: atom_id res chain seq x y z
N MET A 1 -4.48 -37.99 -34.54
CA MET A 1 -3.69 -37.12 -33.65
C MET A 1 -3.40 -37.95 -32.41
N ASP A 2 -2.13 -38.13 -32.07
CA ASP A 2 -1.74 -38.97 -30.95
C ASP A 2 -2.19 -38.33 -29.64
N THR A 3 -2.92 -39.07 -28.82
CA THR A 3 -3.41 -38.66 -27.50
C THR A 3 -2.27 -38.15 -26.59
N SER A 4 -1.05 -38.63 -26.83
CA SER A 4 0.18 -38.19 -26.15
C SER A 4 0.55 -36.72 -26.41
N ASP A 5 0.29 -36.21 -27.61
CA ASP A 5 0.59 -34.82 -27.97
C ASP A 5 -0.43 -33.86 -27.35
N ASP A 6 -1.70 -34.27 -27.27
CA ASP A 6 -2.75 -33.51 -26.61
C ASP A 6 -2.48 -33.38 -25.09
N GLU A 7 -2.05 -34.46 -24.44
CA GLU A 7 -1.65 -34.45 -23.03
C GLU A 7 -0.46 -33.52 -22.77
N ARG A 8 0.55 -33.54 -23.66
CA ARG A 8 1.70 -32.62 -23.61
C ARG A 8 1.28 -31.17 -23.78
N LEU A 9 0.38 -30.87 -24.71
CA LEU A 9 -0.18 -29.54 -24.93
C LEU A 9 -0.92 -29.01 -23.69
N ILE A 10 -1.74 -29.85 -23.07
CA ILE A 10 -2.46 -29.52 -21.84
C ILE A 10 -1.48 -29.24 -20.70
N LEU A 11 -0.45 -30.09 -20.52
CA LEU A 11 0.56 -29.90 -19.49
C LEU A 11 1.34 -28.59 -19.70
N LEU A 12 1.78 -28.31 -20.94
CA LEU A 12 2.47 -27.06 -21.29
C LEU A 12 1.61 -25.83 -21.03
N PHE A 13 0.31 -25.89 -21.33
CA PHE A 13 -0.63 -24.82 -21.04
C PHE A 13 -0.76 -24.54 -19.54
N ILE A 14 -0.89 -25.59 -18.72
CA ILE A 14 -0.97 -25.47 -17.26
C ILE A 14 0.33 -24.87 -16.69
N LEU A 15 1.49 -25.33 -17.16
CA LEU A 15 2.79 -24.80 -16.75
C LEU A 15 2.96 -23.33 -17.12
N LYS A 16 2.55 -22.94 -18.34
CA LYS A 16 2.54 -21.54 -18.81
C LYS A 16 1.65 -20.68 -17.91
N LYS A 17 0.43 -21.11 -17.59
CA LYS A 17 -0.47 -20.40 -16.67
C LYS A 17 0.12 -20.28 -15.27
N ARG A 18 0.75 -21.33 -14.73
CA ARG A 18 1.44 -21.27 -13.43
C ARG A 18 2.59 -20.27 -13.44
N LYS A 19 3.42 -20.26 -14.49
CA LYS A 19 4.52 -19.29 -14.66
C LYS A 19 4.02 -17.85 -14.74
N GLN A 20 2.95 -17.60 -15.50
CA GLN A 20 2.32 -16.29 -15.60
C GLN A 20 1.73 -15.82 -14.26
N ARG A 21 1.02 -16.69 -13.53
CA ARG A 21 0.49 -16.38 -12.19
C ARG A 21 1.61 -16.01 -11.21
N ARG A 22 2.72 -16.76 -11.21
CA ARG A 22 3.91 -16.45 -10.39
C ARG A 22 4.52 -15.10 -10.75
N LYS A 23 4.67 -14.79 -12.05
CA LYS A 23 5.14 -13.48 -12.53
C LYS A 23 4.21 -12.35 -12.12
N LYS A 24 2.89 -12.50 -12.31
CA LYS A 24 1.87 -11.51 -11.92
C LYS A 24 1.93 -11.25 -10.42
N LYS A 25 2.02 -12.31 -9.60
CA LYS A 25 2.22 -12.18 -8.15
C LYS A 25 3.45 -11.35 -7.84
N ARG A 26 4.62 -11.64 -8.42
CA ARG A 26 5.86 -10.85 -8.21
C ARG A 26 5.75 -9.40 -8.68
N SER A 27 5.07 -9.11 -9.79
CA SER A 27 4.88 -7.73 -10.27
C SER A 27 4.08 -6.85 -9.31
N ILE A 28 3.24 -7.44 -8.45
CA ILE A 28 2.52 -6.71 -7.40
C ILE A 28 3.50 -6.20 -6.33
N TRP A 29 4.61 -6.91 -6.09
CA TRP A 29 5.66 -6.50 -5.13
C TRP A 29 6.69 -5.54 -5.74
N CYS A 30 6.89 -5.59 -7.06
CA CYS A 30 7.86 -4.77 -7.79
C CYS A 30 7.17 -3.75 -8.71
N ARG A 31 6.18 -2.99 -8.21
CA ARG A 31 5.65 -1.83 -8.95
C ARG A 31 6.68 -0.70 -8.92
N GLU A 32 6.74 0.11 -9.97
CA GLU A 32 7.76 1.18 -10.14
C GLU A 32 7.81 2.16 -8.95
N HIS A 33 6.66 2.43 -8.31
CA HIS A 33 6.61 3.28 -7.12
C HIS A 33 7.34 2.68 -5.89
N PHE A 34 7.48 1.36 -5.80
CA PHE A 34 8.30 0.73 -4.75
C PHE A 34 9.80 0.85 -5.02
N VAL A 35 10.21 1.00 -6.30
CA VAL A 35 11.60 1.24 -6.68
C VAL A 35 12.02 2.66 -6.29
N LEU A 36 11.12 3.63 -6.47
CA LEU A 36 11.32 5.04 -6.07
C LEU A 36 11.45 5.23 -4.56
N ARG A 37 11.04 4.24 -3.76
CA ARG A 37 11.13 4.24 -2.29
C ARG A 37 12.58 4.37 -1.81
N ALA A 38 13.52 3.74 -2.52
CA ALA A 38 14.94 3.79 -2.22
C ALA A 38 15.57 5.17 -2.46
N THR A 39 15.01 5.96 -3.39
CA THR A 39 15.60 7.23 -3.84
C THR A 39 14.90 8.47 -3.28
N CYS A 40 13.60 8.39 -2.97
CA CYS A 40 12.78 9.56 -2.62
C CYS A 40 12.16 9.51 -1.22
N GLY A 41 12.45 8.46 -0.44
CA GLY A 41 11.83 8.21 0.86
C GLY A 41 10.42 7.63 0.76
N GLU A 42 9.98 6.92 1.81
CA GLU A 42 8.71 6.17 1.79
C GLU A 42 7.47 7.05 1.65
N TYR A 43 7.48 8.25 2.23
CA TYR A 43 6.26 9.02 2.47
C TYR A 43 5.98 10.08 1.39
N ILE A 44 6.98 10.90 1.02
CA ILE A 44 6.72 12.18 0.34
C ILE A 44 6.23 12.02 -1.10
N ARG A 45 6.79 11.09 -1.89
CA ARG A 45 6.34 10.84 -3.27
C ARG A 45 5.39 9.66 -3.39
N THR A 46 5.68 8.55 -2.70
CA THR A 46 4.91 7.32 -2.83
C THR A 46 3.49 7.51 -2.31
N PHE A 47 3.34 8.10 -1.13
CA PHE A 47 2.03 8.26 -0.49
C PHE A 47 1.15 9.29 -1.20
N ARG A 48 1.73 10.41 -1.65
CA ARG A 48 1.01 11.39 -2.50
C ARG A 48 0.54 10.77 -3.81
N SER A 49 1.43 10.04 -4.50
CA SER A 49 1.08 9.35 -5.75
C SER A 49 -0.02 8.31 -5.54
N LEU A 50 -0.05 7.63 -4.40
CA LEU A 50 -1.13 6.70 -4.03
C LEU A 50 -2.47 7.42 -3.86
N LEU A 51 -2.47 8.57 -3.17
CA LEU A 51 -3.65 9.43 -3.00
C LEU A 51 -4.16 10.00 -4.33
N ASP A 52 -3.26 10.55 -5.14
CA ASP A 52 -3.60 11.27 -6.38
C ASP A 52 -4.18 10.35 -7.45
N ASN A 53 -3.66 9.13 -7.56
CA ASN A 53 -4.12 8.13 -8.54
C ASN A 53 -5.46 7.48 -8.17
N ARG A 54 -5.98 7.70 -6.94
CA ARG A 54 -7.23 7.10 -6.42
C ARG A 54 -7.37 5.59 -6.63
N ASP A 55 -6.26 4.86 -6.77
CA ASP A 55 -6.26 3.39 -6.86
C ASP A 55 -6.43 2.82 -5.46
N GLU A 56 -7.67 2.53 -5.08
CA GLU A 56 -8.05 2.04 -3.75
C GLU A 56 -7.43 0.69 -3.42
N ALA A 57 -7.32 -0.21 -4.39
CA ALA A 57 -6.68 -1.50 -4.18
C ALA A 57 -5.17 -1.33 -3.89
N LEU A 58 -4.52 -0.39 -4.56
CA LEU A 58 -3.11 -0.12 -4.34
C LEU A 58 -2.89 0.61 -3.00
N PHE A 59 -3.72 1.59 -2.68
CA PHE A 59 -3.70 2.27 -1.39
C PHE A 59 -3.85 1.27 -0.25
N PHE A 60 -4.87 0.40 -0.29
CA PHE A 60 -5.07 -0.65 0.71
C PHE A 60 -3.91 -1.62 0.79
N ASN A 61 -3.30 -2.02 -0.33
CA ASN A 61 -2.15 -2.92 -0.28
C ASN A 61 -0.91 -2.28 0.37
N TYR A 62 -0.76 -0.96 0.25
CA TYR A 62 0.34 -0.20 0.84
C TYR A 62 0.12 0.13 2.31
N THR A 63 -1.05 0.69 2.65
CA THR A 63 -1.38 1.19 4.00
C THR A 63 -2.07 0.15 4.87
N ARG A 64 -2.60 -0.92 4.27
CA ARG A 64 -3.49 -1.91 4.91
C ARG A 64 -4.75 -1.28 5.50
N MET A 65 -5.17 -0.14 4.94
CA MET A 65 -6.28 0.67 5.41
C MET A 65 -7.12 1.17 4.22
N THR A 66 -8.43 1.35 4.41
CA THR A 66 -9.28 1.97 3.38
C THR A 66 -9.09 3.48 3.38
N TYR A 67 -9.56 4.17 2.34
CA TYR A 67 -9.49 5.63 2.30
C TYR A 67 -10.28 6.28 3.44
N ASP A 68 -11.40 5.70 3.84
CA ASP A 68 -12.24 6.27 4.89
C ASP A 68 -11.61 6.11 6.27
N THR A 69 -11.07 4.92 6.58
CA THR A 69 -10.29 4.72 7.82
C THR A 69 -9.03 5.59 7.85
N TYR A 70 -8.40 5.85 6.70
CA TYR A 70 -7.30 6.81 6.63
C TYR A 70 -7.74 8.24 6.98
N LYS A 71 -8.88 8.71 6.47
CA LYS A 71 -9.40 10.05 6.77
C LYS A 71 -9.75 10.18 8.26
N GLU A 72 -10.36 9.15 8.84
CA GLU A 72 -10.65 9.11 10.28
C GLU A 72 -9.37 9.22 11.11
N LEU A 73 -8.35 8.41 10.78
CA LEU A 73 -7.05 8.48 11.44
C LEU A 73 -6.41 9.87 11.28
N LEU A 74 -6.46 10.43 10.07
CA LEU A 74 -5.91 11.77 9.80
C LEU A 74 -6.63 12.83 10.64
N ALA A 75 -7.95 12.76 10.77
CA ALA A 75 -8.73 13.68 11.60
C ALA A 75 -8.36 13.59 13.08
N LEU A 76 -8.03 12.39 13.58
CA LEU A 76 -7.59 12.18 14.96
C LEU A 76 -6.16 12.71 15.21
N VAL A 77 -5.29 12.61 14.23
CA VAL A 77 -3.86 12.94 14.38
C VAL A 77 -3.56 14.40 14.01
N LEU A 78 -4.33 15.01 13.10
CA LEU A 78 -4.16 16.42 12.70
C LEU A 78 -4.05 17.41 13.88
N PRO A 79 -4.89 17.32 14.93
CA PRO A 79 -4.78 18.19 16.11
C PRO A 79 -3.45 18.02 16.87
N LEU A 80 -2.85 16.83 16.83
CA LEU A 80 -1.59 16.52 17.51
C LEU A 80 -0.35 16.96 16.71
N LEU A 81 -0.52 17.20 15.41
CA LEU A 81 0.55 17.65 14.50
C LEU A 81 0.70 19.17 14.45
N GLN A 82 -0.15 19.93 15.15
CA GLN A 82 0.06 21.36 15.30
C GLN A 82 1.39 21.62 16.02
N PRO A 83 2.21 22.58 15.55
CA PRO A 83 3.49 22.85 16.17
C PRO A 83 3.28 23.16 17.65
N VAL A 84 4.05 22.49 18.51
CA VAL A 84 4.10 22.63 19.98
C VAL A 84 4.67 24.02 20.35
N GLY A 85 4.00 25.08 19.90
CA GLY A 85 4.39 26.47 20.06
C GLY A 85 3.20 27.44 20.12
N ALA A 86 1.96 26.96 19.97
CA ALA A 86 0.75 27.79 20.07
C ALA A 86 -0.14 27.47 21.28
N ILE A 87 0.16 26.42 22.06
CA ILE A 87 -0.63 26.07 23.26
C ILE A 87 0.32 25.99 24.44
N GLY A 88 0.50 27.13 25.10
CA GLY A 88 0.90 27.14 26.50
C GLY A 88 -0.21 26.46 27.31
N GLY A 89 0.15 25.38 28.01
CA GLY A 89 -0.73 24.72 28.97
C GLY A 89 -0.83 23.22 28.75
N ASN A 90 0.00 22.46 29.48
CA ASN A 90 -0.21 21.03 29.69
C ASN A 90 -1.58 20.80 30.35
N PRO A 91 -2.51 20.02 29.76
CA PRO A 91 -3.80 19.73 30.38
C PRO A 91 -3.78 18.61 31.44
N LEU A 92 -2.61 18.16 31.92
CA LEU A 92 -2.49 16.98 32.80
C LEU A 92 -2.05 17.27 34.25
N GLN A 93 -2.13 18.51 34.72
CA GLN A 93 -1.80 18.87 36.11
C GLN A 93 -2.88 19.74 36.74
N ALA A 94 -4.11 19.23 36.90
CA ALA A 94 -5.11 19.90 37.72
C ALA A 94 -6.17 18.94 38.25
N LYS A 95 -5.80 18.08 39.21
CA LYS A 95 -6.67 17.63 40.32
C LYS A 95 -5.83 17.00 41.44
N LYS A 96 -5.23 17.83 42.28
CA LYS A 96 -4.92 17.53 43.69
C LYS A 96 -4.85 18.84 44.48
N SER A 97 -5.98 19.27 45.02
CA SER A 97 -6.17 19.62 46.44
C SER A 97 -7.57 20.17 46.65
#